data_AF-A0AAX3KVJ5-F1
#
_entry.id   AF-A0AAX3KVJ5-F1
#
_cell.length_a   1.000
_cell.length_b   1.000
_cell.length_c   1.000
_cell.angle_alpha   90.00
_cell.angle_beta   90.00
_cell.angle_gamma   90.00
#
_symmetry.space_group_name_H-M   'P 1'
#
loop_
_entity.id
_entity.type
_entity.pdbx_description
1 polymer ?
#
loop_
_entity_poly.entity_id
_entity_poly.type
_entity_poly.pdbx_seq_one_letter_code
_entity_poly.pdbx_strand_id
1 'polypeptide(L)' 'MKIVVRPLRKSTTSAWQVCIDKQAITFLSEADARSYVATLEARIAAPHPLPLRASALGVAASL' A
#
# COMPACT_ATOMS: atom_id res chain seq x y z
N MET A 1 -8.32 -5.36 -4.06
CA MET A 1 -6.96 -5.91 -3.86
C MET A 1 -7.06 -7.06 -2.88
N LYS A 2 -6.45 -8.23 -3.16
CA LYS A 2 -6.49 -9.35 -2.22
C LYS A 2 -5.22 -9.35 -1.36
N ILE A 3 -5.40 -9.12 -0.05
CA ILE A 3 -4.33 -9.19 0.93
C ILE A 3 -4.52 -10.44 1.80
N VAL A 4 -3.47 -11.25 1.98
CA VAL A 4 -3.50 -12.44 2.83
C VAL A 4 -2.25 -12.47 3.69
N VAL A 5 -2.42 -12.60 5.01
CA VAL A 5 -1.33 -12.87 5.95
C VAL A 5 -1.29 -14.37 6.22
N ARG A 6 -0.11 -14.99 6.05
CA ARG A 6 0.06 -16.43 6.30
C ARG A 6 1.45 -16.75 6.85
N PRO A 7 1.60 -17.81 7.65
CA PRO A 7 2.92 -18.30 8.03
C PRO A 7 3.67 -18.82 6.81
N LEU A 8 4.98 -18.56 6.75
CA LEU A 8 5.85 -19.05 5.69
C LEU A 8 6.23 -20.50 6.00
N ARG A 9 5.64 -21.44 5.26
CA ARG A 9 5.97 -22.86 5.40
C ARG A 9 7.40 -23.10 4.91
N LYS A 10 8.24 -23.75 5.73
CA LYS A 10 9.65 -24.17 5.49
C LYS A 10 10.76 -23.19 5.92
N SER A 11 10.49 -22.10 6.63
CA SER A 11 11.59 -21.32 7.21
C SER A 11 12.06 -21.92 8.53
N THR A 12 13.37 -22.03 8.70
CA THR A 12 14.03 -22.51 9.94
C THR A 12 13.76 -21.57 11.13
N THR A 13 13.50 -20.30 10.82
CA THR A 13 13.04 -19.27 11.76
C THR A 13 11.55 -19.04 11.51
N SER A 14 10.71 -18.97 12.55
CA SER A 14 9.30 -18.59 12.41
C SER A 14 9.20 -17.31 11.58
N ALA A 15 8.62 -17.40 10.38
CA ALA A 15 8.48 -16.26 9.47
C ALA A 15 7.05 -16.20 8.93
N TRP A 16 6.66 -14.99 8.57
CA TRP A 16 5.32 -14.64 8.12
C TRP A 16 5.38 -13.98 6.76
N GLN A 17 4.32 -14.12 5.98
CA GLN A 17 4.25 -13.56 4.65
C GLN A 17 2.94 -12.82 4.44
N VAL A 18 3.04 -11.59 3.95
CA VAL A 18 1.92 -10.80 3.44
C VAL A 18 1.91 -10.97 1.92
N CYS A 19 0.87 -11.60 1.41
CA CYS A 19 0.63 -11.77 -0.03
C CYS A 19 -0.34 -10.70 -0.51
N ILE A 20 0.04 -9.97 -1.56
CA ILE A 20 -0.74 -8.91 -2.19
C ILE A 20 -0.82 -9.23 -3.67
N ASP A 21 -1.95 -9.76 -4.13
CA ASP A 21 -2.14 -10.26 -5.50
C ASP A 21 -0.99 -11.16 -5.97
N LYS A 22 -0.03 -10.64 -6.76
CA LYS A 22 1.14 -11.38 -7.29
C LYS A 22 2.42 -11.17 -6.48
N GLN A 23 2.40 -10.31 -5.47
CA GLN A 23 3.55 -9.97 -4.64
C GLN A 23 3.47 -10.69 -3.29
N ALA A 24 4.63 -10.98 -2.71
CA ALA A 24 4.71 -11.58 -1.40
C ALA A 24 5.90 -11.02 -0.62
N ILE A 25 5.63 -10.51 0.58
CA ILE A 25 6.60 -9.79 1.43
C ILE A 25 6.75 -10.57 2.72
N THR A 26 7.99 -10.85 3.11
CA THR A 26 8.32 -11.68 4.28
C THR A 26 8.63 -10.82 5.51
N PHE A 27 8.15 -11.26 6.66
CA PHE A 27 8.34 -10.66 7.98
C PHE A 27 8.82 -11.74 8.96
N LEU A 28 9.56 -11.32 9.98
CA LEU A 28 9.99 -12.22 11.05
C LEU A 28 8.86 -12.51 12.04
N SER A 29 8.01 -11.51 12.34
CA SER A 29 6.91 -11.67 13.28
C SER A 29 5.54 -11.50 12.62
N GLU A 30 4.52 -12.11 13.21
CA GLU A 30 3.13 -11.90 12.80
C GLU A 30 2.69 -10.46 13.04
N ALA A 31 3.16 -9.87 14.15
CA ALA A 31 2.81 -8.52 14.56
C ALA A 31 3.26 -7.49 13.52
N ASP A 32 4.50 -7.62 13.01
CA ASP A 32 5.02 -6.73 11.97
C ASP A 32 4.24 -6.91 10.65
N ALA A 33 3.94 -8.15 10.27
CA ALA A 33 3.15 -8.45 9.08
C ALA A 33 1.75 -7.81 9.16
N ARG A 34 1.08 -7.91 10.32
CA ARG A 34 -0.24 -7.30 10.56
C ARG A 34 -0.18 -5.78 10.60
N SER A 35 0.84 -5.20 11.23
CA SER A 35 1.04 -3.74 11.28
C SER A 35 1.26 -3.15 9.88
N TYR A 36 2.03 -3.86 9.05
CA TYR A 36 2.21 -3.50 7.64
C TYR A 36 0.88 -3.53 6.87
N VAL A 37 0.06 -4.58 7.05
CA VAL A 37 -1.27 -4.68 6.40
C VAL A 37 -2.18 -3.53 6.84
N ALA A 38 -2.24 -3.19 8.13
CA ALA A 38 -3.05 -2.09 8.62
C ALA A 38 -2.67 -0.76 7.96
N THR A 39 -1.36 -0.49 7.83
CA THR A 39 -0.86 0.69 7.13
C THR A 39 -1.24 0.68 5.65
N LEU A 40 -1.10 -0.48 4.99
CA LEU A 40 -1.43 -0.64 3.58
C LEU A 40 -2.92 -0.42 3.31
N GLU A 41 -3.80 -1.01 4.12
CA GLU A 41 -5.25 -0.83 4.03
C GLU A 41 -5.65 0.63 4.25
N ALA A 42 -5.07 1.30 5.25
CA ALA A 42 -5.30 2.72 5.49
C ALA A 42 -4.90 3.58 4.28
N ARG A 43 -3.79 3.26 3.61
CA ARG A 43 -3.33 3.97 2.41
C ARG A 43 -4.24 3.75 1.22
N ILE A 44 -4.79 2.54 1.05
CA ILE A 44 -5.72 2.22 -0.04
C ILE A 44 -7.08 2.90 0.18
N ALA A 45 -7.53 2.95 1.44
CA ALA A 45 -8.77 3.60 1.81
C ALA A 45 -8.66 5.13 1.86
N ALA A 46 -7.44 5.68 1.88
CA ALA A 46 -7.23 7.12 1.97
C ALA A 46 -7.88 7.82 0.76
N PRO A 47 -8.67 8.88 0.98
CA PRO A 47 -9.09 9.75 -0.10
C PRO A 47 -7.84 10.35 -0.75
N HIS A 48 -7.61 10.04 -2.01
CA HIS A 48 -6.52 10.64 -2.79
C HIS A 48 -7.08 11.82 -3.57
N PRO A 49 -7.14 13.04 -3.01
CA PRO A 49 -7.55 14.20 -3.77
C PRO A 49 -6.60 14.36 -4.95
N LEU A 50 -7.14 14.33 -6.16
CA LEU A 50 -6.38 14.72 -7.34
C LEU A 50 -6.06 16.21 -7.19
N PRO A 51 -4.82 16.64 -7.44
CA PRO A 51 -4.53 18.07 -7.49
C PRO A 51 -5.43 18.72 -8.54
N LEU A 52 -6.18 19.76 -8.14
CA LEU A 52 -6.91 20.58 -9.10
C LEU A 52 -5.88 21.12 -10.08
N ARG A 53 -5.93 20.60 -11.31
CA ARG A 53 -5.12 21.10 -12.41
C ARG A 53 -5.61 22.53 -12.65
N ALA A 54 -4.89 23.53 -12.14
CA ALA A 54 -5.01 24.88 -12.65
C ALA A 54 -4.64 24.78 -14.12
N SER A 55 -5.64 24.68 -14.98
CA SER A 55 -5.47 24.72 -16.42
C SER A 55 -4.86 26.07 -16.73
N ALA A 56 -3.54 26.10 -16.96
CA ALA A 56 -2.84 27.26 -17.46
C ALA A 56 -3.25 27.48 -18.92
N LEU A 57 -4.48 27.95 -19.11
CA LEU A 57 -5.05 28.37 -20.36
C LEU A 57 -6.09 29.44 -20.02
N GLY A 58 -5.69 30.70 -20.25
CA GLY A 58 -6.38 31.91 -19.81
C GLY A 58 -5.52 32.59 -18.75
N VAL A 59 -4.72 33.60 -19.05
CA VAL A 59 -5.13 34.83 -19.70
C VAL A 59 -4.04 35.34 -20.64
N ALA A 60 -4.25 35.21 -21.94
CA ALA A 60 -3.84 36.25 -22.88
C ALA A 60 -4.98 37.27 -22.89
N ALA A 61 -4.84 38.34 -22.09
CA ALA A 61 -5.64 39.56 -22.22
C ALA A 61 -4.88 40.70 -21.54
N SER A 62 -4.30 41.55 -22.39
CA SER A 62 -4.14 43.01 -22.26
C SER A 62 -3.77 43.60 -20.90
N LEU A 63 -2.58 44.22 -20.80
CA LEU A 63 -2.36 45.65 -21.06
C LEU A 63 -0.85 45.94 -21.14
#